data_AF-A0AAV8WSQ6-F1
#
_entry.id   AF-A0AAV8WSQ6-F1
#
_cell.length_a   1.000
_cell.length_b   1.000
_cell.length_c   1.000
_cell.angle_alpha   90.00
_cell.angle_beta   90.00
_cell.angle_gamma   90.00
#
_symmetry.space_group_name_H-M   'P 1'
#
loop_
_entity.id
_entity.type
_entity.pdbx_description
1 polymer ?
#
loop_
_entity_poly.entity_id
_entity_poly.type
_entity_poly.pdbx_seq_one_letter_code
_entity_poly.pdbx_strand_id
1 'polypeptide(L)'
;MLLLAYISSTSSSLEIENVKPISPQSCYFEVGRKNKKSKVDPVEMAFNRMNASIREITQIVAAPKLPEENDADECIGKLVTAELKKTTEPKKNILKQKLMSLLYSWDTT
;
A
#
# COMPACT_ATOMS: atom_id res chain seq x y z
N MET A 1 21.99 24.60 35.43
CA MET A 1 23.40 25.04 35.40
C MET A 1 24.30 23.84 35.68
N LEU A 2 25.48 23.90 35.10
CA LEU A 2 26.47 22.86 34.80
C LEU A 2 26.93 21.97 35.97
N LEU A 3 27.30 20.74 35.58
CA LEU A 3 28.24 19.77 36.17
C LEU A 3 29.17 20.31 37.27
N LEU A 4 29.50 19.44 38.23
CA LEU A 4 30.87 18.97 38.43
C LEU A 4 30.91 17.72 39.34
N ALA A 5 31.53 16.66 38.81
CA ALA A 5 31.85 15.43 39.52
C ALA A 5 33.03 15.64 40.47
N TYR A 6 33.05 14.93 41.60
CA TYR A 6 34.31 14.64 42.29
C TYR A 6 34.26 13.27 42.98
N ILE A 7 35.18 12.41 42.56
CA ILE A 7 35.46 11.08 43.08
C ILE A 7 36.51 11.23 44.19
N SER A 8 36.24 10.68 45.38
CA SER A 8 37.23 9.98 46.22
C SER A 8 36.63 9.66 47.60
N SER A 9 36.51 8.37 47.92
CA SER A 9 37.26 7.83 49.06
C SER A 9 37.11 6.31 49.15
N THR A 10 38.28 5.72 49.30
CA THR A 10 38.66 4.33 49.49
C THR A 10 38.02 3.67 50.71
N SER A 11 37.60 2.41 50.57
CA SER A 11 37.54 1.45 51.68
C SER A 11 38.27 0.17 51.24
N SER A 12 39.32 -0.14 51.99
CA SER A 12 40.25 -1.26 51.83
C SER A 12 39.56 -2.63 51.81
N SER A 13 40.07 -3.54 50.99
CA SER A 13 40.38 -4.89 51.46
C SER A 13 41.54 -5.47 50.65
N LEU A 14 42.60 -5.83 51.37
CA LEU A 14 43.82 -6.49 50.94
C LEU A 14 43.54 -7.82 50.24
N GLU A 15 44.22 -8.11 49.13
CA GLU A 15 44.98 -9.36 48.96
C GLU A 15 46.21 -9.10 48.07
N ILE A 16 47.36 -9.55 48.54
CA ILE A 16 48.68 -9.40 47.96
C ILE A 16 48.98 -10.69 47.19
N GLU A 17 49.21 -10.63 45.88
CA GLU A 17 50.17 -11.55 45.27
C GLU A 17 50.85 -10.94 44.03
N ASN A 18 52.14 -11.21 43.97
CA ASN A 18 53.18 -10.55 43.20
C ASN A 18 53.26 -11.15 41.79
N VAL A 19 52.80 -10.44 40.76
CA VAL A 19 53.02 -10.87 39.36
C VAL A 19 53.56 -9.72 38.50
N LYS A 20 54.81 -9.93 38.09
CA LYS A 20 55.68 -9.19 37.16
C LYS A 20 54.95 -8.53 35.96
N PRO A 21 55.30 -7.30 35.53
CA PRO A 21 54.67 -6.68 34.38
C PRO A 21 55.22 -7.28 33.08
N ILE A 22 54.37 -7.99 32.32
CA ILE A 22 54.69 -8.42 30.95
C ILE A 22 54.00 -7.44 29.99
N SER A 23 54.80 -6.66 29.30
CA SER A 23 54.42 -5.76 28.19
C SER A 23 53.89 -6.57 26.99
N PRO A 24 52.92 -6.06 26.21
CA PRO A 24 51.95 -6.91 25.52
C PRO A 24 52.51 -7.47 24.22
N GLN A 25 52.41 -8.80 24.03
CA GLN A 25 52.51 -9.39 22.71
C GLN A 25 51.24 -9.06 21.92
N SER A 26 51.45 -8.27 20.88
CA SER A 26 50.51 -7.94 19.81
C SER A 26 49.74 -9.18 19.35
N CYS A 27 48.43 -9.17 19.57
CA CYS A 27 47.49 -10.09 18.94
C CYS A 27 46.60 -9.24 18.02
N TYR A 28 46.88 -9.31 16.72
CA TYR A 28 46.01 -8.80 15.68
C TYR A 28 44.59 -9.32 15.93
N PHE A 29 43.68 -8.42 16.32
CA PHE A 29 42.25 -8.68 16.20
C PHE A 29 41.78 -7.97 14.94
N GLU A 30 41.40 -8.77 13.94
CA GLU A 30 40.60 -8.31 12.82
C GLU A 30 39.44 -7.48 13.37
N VAL A 31 39.42 -6.19 13.03
CA VAL A 31 38.24 -5.36 13.21
C VAL A 31 37.24 -5.79 12.14
N GLY A 32 36.64 -6.97 12.36
CA GLY A 32 35.39 -7.33 11.74
C GLY A 32 34.38 -6.28 12.19
N ARG A 33 34.13 -5.27 11.35
CA ARG A 33 33.00 -4.35 11.51
C ARG A 33 31.75 -5.20 11.55
N LYS A 34 31.32 -5.58 12.76
CA LYS A 34 29.99 -6.12 12.98
C LYS A 34 29.04 -4.98 12.67
N ASN A 35 28.54 -4.96 11.43
CA ASN A 35 27.41 -4.15 11.03
C ASN A 35 26.27 -4.49 11.99
N LYS A 36 26.09 -3.67 13.02
CA LYS A 36 24.92 -3.72 13.89
C LYS A 36 23.75 -3.28 13.02
N LYS A 37 23.13 -4.24 12.33
CA LYS A 37 21.82 -4.02 11.72
C LYS A 37 20.92 -3.58 12.87
N SER A 38 20.52 -2.31 12.86
CA SER A 38 19.51 -1.80 13.78
C SER A 38 18.31 -2.73 13.64
N LYS A 39 18.02 -3.49 14.69
CA LYS A 39 16.83 -4.35 14.70
C LYS A 39 15.67 -3.38 14.75
N VAL A 40 14.98 -3.21 13.62
CA VAL A 40 13.72 -2.47 13.57
C VAL A 40 12.80 -3.09 14.63
N ASP A 41 12.22 -2.24 15.46
CA ASP A 41 11.31 -2.69 16.52
C ASP A 41 10.19 -3.52 15.88
N PRO A 42 9.94 -4.77 16.35
CA PRO A 42 8.85 -5.58 15.86
C PRO A 42 7.49 -4.86 15.87
N VAL A 43 7.28 -3.96 16.83
CA VAL A 43 6.06 -3.14 16.92
C VAL A 43 6.00 -2.13 15.78
N GLU A 44 7.09 -1.42 15.53
CA GLU A 44 7.21 -0.48 14.40
C GLU A 44 7.02 -1.19 13.06
N MET A 45 7.57 -2.39 12.91
CA MET A 45 7.38 -3.22 11.72
C MET A 45 5.91 -3.63 11.53
N ALA A 46 5.24 -4.05 12.61
CA ALA A 46 3.82 -4.39 12.56
C ALA A 46 2.95 -3.17 12.20
N PHE A 47 3.24 -2.01 12.81
CA PHE A 47 2.57 -0.74 12.52
C PHE A 47 2.73 -0.32 11.06
N ASN A 48 3.94 -0.39 10.53
CA ASN A 48 4.20 -0.06 9.13
C ASN A 48 3.49 -1.02 8.16
N ARG A 49 3.41 -2.31 8.49
CA ARG A 49 2.64 -3.28 7.69
C ARG A 49 1.14 -2.98 7.70
N MET A 50 0.56 -2.70 8.87
CA MET A 50 -0.85 -2.32 8.97
C MET A 50 -1.16 -1.07 8.15
N ASN A 51 -0.31 -0.04 8.24
CA ASN A 51 -0.49 1.18 7.47
C ASN A 51 -0.38 0.95 5.96
N ALA A 52 0.51 0.07 5.51
CA ALA A 52 0.60 -0.31 4.10
C ALA A 52 -0.69 -1.00 3.63
N SER A 53 -1.22 -1.95 4.41
CA SER A 53 -2.48 -2.65 4.09
C SER A 53 -3.67 -1.69 4.07
N ILE A 54 -3.77 -0.76 5.02
CA ILE A 54 -4.85 0.24 5.04
C ILE A 54 -4.77 1.14 3.80
N ARG A 55 -3.56 1.56 3.38
CA ARG A 55 -3.37 2.37 2.17
C ARG A 55 -3.81 1.61 0.92
N GLU A 56 -3.47 0.33 0.81
CA GLU A 56 -3.88 -0.52 -0.31
C GLU A 56 -5.41 -0.69 -0.38
N ILE A 57 -6.04 -0.99 0.75
CA ILE A 57 -7.51 -1.09 0.83
C ILE A 57 -8.15 0.27 0.48
N THR A 58 -7.60 1.37 0.99
CA THR A 58 -8.10 2.71 0.70
C THR A 58 -7.98 3.03 -0.79
N GLN A 59 -6.91 2.62 -1.46
CA GLN A 59 -6.77 2.81 -2.91
C GLN A 59 -7.78 1.99 -3.71
N ILE A 60 -8.12 0.78 -3.27
CA ILE A 60 -9.14 -0.05 -3.90
C ILE A 60 -10.54 0.55 -3.71
N VAL A 61 -10.83 1.06 -2.51
CA VAL A 61 -12.16 1.64 -2.18
C VAL A 61 -12.33 3.06 -2.72
N ALA A 62 -11.26 3.85 -2.74
CA ALA A 62 -11.24 5.21 -3.26
C ALA A 62 -10.94 5.27 -4.76
N ALA A 63 -10.63 4.13 -5.40
CA ALA A 63 -10.69 4.04 -6.85
C ALA A 63 -12.11 4.50 -7.25
N PRO A 64 -12.24 5.49 -8.14
CA PRO A 64 -13.56 5.89 -8.60
C PRO A 64 -14.19 4.64 -9.17
N LYS A 65 -15.22 4.12 -8.47
CA LYS A 65 -16.16 3.23 -9.12
C LYS A 65 -16.59 4.00 -10.35
N LEU A 66 -16.21 3.51 -11.53
CA LEU A 66 -16.87 3.87 -12.78
C LEU A 66 -18.36 3.96 -12.44
N PRO A 67 -19.08 5.02 -12.84
CA PRO A 67 -20.49 5.11 -12.53
C PRO A 67 -21.13 3.87 -13.13
N GLU A 68 -21.44 2.90 -12.27
CA GLU A 68 -22.27 1.75 -12.60
C GLU A 68 -23.72 2.23 -12.59
N GLU A 69 -23.97 3.34 -13.27
CA GLU A 69 -25.25 3.66 -13.86
C GLU A 69 -25.18 3.06 -15.26
N ASN A 70 -25.29 1.73 -15.34
CA ASN A 70 -25.85 1.13 -16.54
C ASN A 70 -27.32 1.51 -16.54
N ASP A 71 -27.61 2.74 -16.97
CA ASP A 71 -28.96 3.11 -17.35
C ASP A 71 -29.38 2.12 -18.43
N ALA A 72 -30.39 1.30 -18.11
CA ALA A 72 -30.89 0.28 -19.01
C ALA A 72 -31.30 0.92 -20.36
N ASP A 73 -31.78 2.17 -20.31
CA ASP A 73 -32.15 2.93 -21.50
C ASP A 73 -30.92 3.32 -22.33
N GLU A 74 -29.81 3.67 -21.68
CA GLU A 74 -28.55 3.95 -22.38
C GLU A 74 -27.99 2.67 -23.05
N CYS A 75 -28.07 1.53 -22.37
CA CYS A 75 -27.66 0.24 -22.93
C CYS A 75 -28.51 -0.15 -24.15
N ILE A 76 -29.83 -0.03 -24.02
CA ILE A 76 -30.78 -0.27 -25.12
C ILE A 76 -30.50 0.69 -26.28
N GLY A 77 -30.29 1.97 -26.01
CA GLY A 77 -29.96 2.98 -27.01
C GLY A 77 -28.67 2.66 -27.79
N LYS A 78 -27.63 2.18 -27.10
CA LYS A 78 -26.37 1.74 -27.73
C LYS A 78 -26.58 0.53 -28.65
N LEU A 79 -27.32 -0.48 -28.20
CA LEU A 79 -27.61 -1.68 -28.99
C LEU A 79 -28.42 -1.36 -30.25
N VAL A 80 -29.49 -0.59 -30.10
CA VAL A 80 -30.33 -0.14 -31.21
C VAL A 80 -29.52 0.66 -32.23
N THR A 81 -28.68 1.59 -31.74
CA THR A 81 -27.82 2.41 -32.61
C THR A 81 -26.81 1.56 -33.38
N ALA A 82 -26.20 0.57 -32.72
CA ALA A 82 -25.26 -0.34 -33.36
C ALA A 82 -25.92 -1.14 -34.49
N GLU A 83 -27.12 -1.66 -34.25
CA GLU A 83 -27.86 -2.43 -35.25
C GLU A 83 -28.29 -1.56 -36.45
N LEU A 84 -28.76 -0.34 -36.20
CA LEU A 84 -29.12 0.62 -37.26
C LEU A 84 -27.91 1.11 -38.09
N LYS A 85 -26.71 1.11 -37.51
CA LYS A 85 -25.46 1.44 -38.23
C LYS A 85 -25.02 0.30 -39.14
N LYS A 86 -25.15 -0.95 -38.67
CA LYS A 86 -24.81 -2.16 -39.45
C LYS A 86 -25.79 -2.44 -40.58
N THR A 87 -27.05 -2.06 -40.40
CA THR A 87 -28.11 -2.31 -41.37
C THR A 87 -28.05 -1.31 -42.53
N THR A 88 -28.06 -1.81 -43.77
CA THR A 88 -28.13 -1.01 -45.00
C THR A 88 -29.57 -0.83 -45.48
N GLU A 89 -29.79 0.10 -46.41
CA GLU A 89 -31.11 0.31 -47.03
C GLU A 89 -31.49 -0.86 -47.97
N PRO A 90 -32.79 -1.20 -48.08
CA PRO A 90 -33.97 -0.55 -47.49
C PRO A 90 -34.33 -1.06 -46.08
N LYS A 91 -33.60 -2.07 -45.58
CA LYS A 91 -33.92 -2.78 -44.32
C LYS A 91 -33.82 -1.86 -43.10
N LYS A 92 -32.90 -0.88 -43.16
CA LYS A 92 -32.73 0.13 -42.11
C LYS A 92 -34.00 0.95 -41.90
N ASN A 93 -34.69 1.34 -42.97
CA ASN A 93 -35.95 2.08 -42.86
C ASN A 93 -37.05 1.25 -42.18
N ILE A 94 -37.18 -0.03 -42.57
CA ILE A 94 -38.14 -0.96 -41.96
C ILE A 94 -37.85 -1.14 -40.45
N LEU A 95 -36.57 -1.27 -40.09
CA LEU A 95 -36.15 -1.44 -38.70
C LEU A 95 -36.49 -0.21 -37.84
N LYS A 96 -36.28 1.01 -38.37
CA LYS A 96 -36.69 2.26 -37.71
C LYS A 96 -38.19 2.31 -37.46
N GLN A 97 -39.00 1.97 -38.47
CA GLN A 97 -40.47 1.98 -38.34
C GLN A 97 -40.94 1.00 -37.26
N LYS A 98 -40.38 -0.21 -37.22
CA LYS A 98 -40.70 -1.19 -36.18
C LYS A 98 -40.33 -0.71 -34.79
N LEU A 99 -39.14 -0.11 -34.63
CA LEU A 99 -38.71 0.44 -33.35
C LEU A 99 -39.66 1.54 -32.87
N MET A 100 -40.01 2.48 -33.74
CA MET A 100 -40.96 3.55 -33.40
C MET A 100 -42.33 2.99 -33.03
N SER A 101 -42.82 1.99 -33.79
CA SER A 101 -44.08 1.34 -33.46
C SER A 101 -44.05 0.70 -32.07
N LEU A 102 -42.94 0.11 -31.65
CA LEU A 102 -42.82 -0.49 -30.31
C LEU A 102 -42.82 0.59 -29.21
N LEU A 103 -42.04 1.66 -29.39
CA LEU A 103 -41.91 2.74 -28.40
C LEU A 103 -43.21 3.52 -28.17
N TYR A 104 -44.02 3.70 -29.22
CA TYR A 104 -45.25 4.50 -29.17
C TYR A 104 -46.53 3.64 -29.20
N SER A 105 -46.44 2.32 -29.00
CA SER A 105 -47.61 1.43 -29.01
C SER A 105 -48.44 1.47 -27.72
N TRP A 106 -47.97 2.14 -26.66
CA TRP A 106 -48.59 2.07 -25.33
C TRP A 106 -49.79 3.01 -25.12
N ASP A 107 -50.12 3.88 -26.08
CA ASP A 107 -51.22 4.87 -25.96
C ASP A 107 -52.63 4.30 -26.24
N THR A 108 -52.84 2.98 -26.23
CA THR A 108 -54.14 2.35 -26.63
C THR A 108 -54.71 1.29 -25.69
N THR A 109 -54.41 1.34 -24.39
CA THR A 109 -55.11 0.53 -23.36
C THR A 109 -55.52 1.39 -22.19
#